data_AF-A0A536Y3Q8-F1
#
_entry.id   AF-A0A536Y3Q8-F1
#
_cell.length_a   1.000
_cell.length_b   1.000
_cell.length_c   1.000
_cell.angle_alpha   90.00
_cell.angle_beta   90.00
_cell.angle_gamma   90.00
#
_symmetry.space_group_name_H-M   'P 1'
#
loop_
_entity.id
_entity.type
_entity.pdbx_description
1 polymer ?
#
loop_
_entity_poly.entity_id
_entity_poly.type
_entity_poly.pdbx_seq_one_letter_code
_entity_poly.pdbx_strand_id
1 'polypeptide(L)'
;MRGALSALLACVCISAAASSGALVAPLESVGLRSIAGWLKVHGTDGFLGADVADAIGIPHESGAELIAARQRGFRDAEVLRIAQLVDGEYLLFVVQAPGEVYFYLSTIRGGLRKAVVASRETVTPLEAAEAESNFGREVLYWERKVAQ
;
A
#
# COMPACT_ATOMS: atom_id res chain seq x y z
N MET A 1 16.99 61.31 -48.62
CA MET A 1 16.94 61.30 -47.14
C MET A 1 15.47 61.32 -46.71
N ARG A 2 15.11 60.51 -45.70
CA ARG A 2 13.76 60.09 -45.24
C ARG A 2 13.21 58.89 -46.04
N GLY A 3 13.09 57.66 -45.56
CA GLY A 3 13.14 57.12 -44.20
C GLY A 3 11.74 56.99 -43.59
N ALA A 4 11.10 55.81 -43.75
CA ALA A 4 10.03 55.23 -42.90
C ALA A 4 9.65 53.85 -43.51
N LEU A 5 10.07 52.68 -43.02
CA LEU A 5 9.75 51.91 -41.80
C LEU A 5 8.32 51.35 -41.70
N SER A 6 8.27 50.02 -41.51
CA SER A 6 7.22 49.20 -40.87
C SER A 6 6.05 48.73 -41.76
N ALA A 7 5.57 47.48 -41.71
CA ALA A 7 5.84 46.35 -40.82
C ALA A 7 5.56 45.01 -41.55
N LEU A 8 6.49 44.07 -41.45
CA LEU A 8 6.28 42.66 -41.84
C LEU A 8 5.50 41.97 -40.71
N LEU A 9 4.30 41.48 -41.04
CA LEU A 9 3.46 40.67 -40.16
C LEU A 9 4.22 39.39 -39.77
N ALA A 10 4.57 39.32 -38.49
CA ALA A 10 5.24 38.18 -37.90
C ALA A 10 4.31 36.97 -37.85
N CYS A 11 4.79 35.86 -38.40
CA CYS A 11 4.32 34.50 -38.14
C CYS A 11 4.27 34.25 -36.63
N VAL A 12 3.07 34.05 -36.09
CA VAL A 12 2.91 33.34 -34.82
C VAL A 12 2.32 31.97 -35.17
N CYS A 13 3.21 31.04 -35.51
CA CYS A 13 2.89 29.62 -35.50
C CYS A 13 2.71 29.22 -34.03
N ILE A 14 1.46 29.05 -33.60
CA ILE A 14 1.14 28.36 -32.35
C ILE A 14 1.45 26.89 -32.58
N SER A 15 2.73 26.53 -32.48
CA SER A 15 3.14 25.16 -32.27
C SER A 15 2.84 24.85 -30.82
N ALA A 16 1.73 24.15 -30.57
CA ALA A 16 1.49 23.47 -29.31
C ALA A 16 2.67 22.51 -29.10
N ALA A 17 3.64 22.94 -28.29
CA ALA A 17 4.71 22.08 -27.84
C ALA A 17 4.03 20.97 -27.07
N ALA A 18 4.04 19.77 -27.66
CA ALA A 18 3.75 18.54 -26.95
C ALA A 18 4.60 18.58 -25.69
N SER A 19 3.94 18.74 -24.53
CA SER A 19 4.53 18.35 -23.28
C SER A 19 4.82 16.87 -23.46
N SER A 20 6.07 16.55 -23.77
CA SER A 20 6.63 15.24 -23.50
C SER A 20 6.56 15.11 -21.98
N GLY A 21 5.36 14.78 -21.48
CA GLY A 21 5.21 14.12 -20.21
C GLY A 21 6.16 12.96 -20.32
N ALA A 22 7.29 13.07 -19.62
CA ALA A 22 8.14 11.95 -19.37
C ALA A 22 7.18 10.84 -18.96
N LEU A 23 7.05 9.83 -19.82
CA LEU A 23 6.58 8.54 -19.39
C LEU A 23 7.60 8.14 -18.33
N VAL A 24 7.34 8.57 -17.09
CA VAL A 24 7.74 7.82 -15.92
C VAL A 24 7.17 6.47 -16.25
N ALA A 25 8.03 5.58 -16.75
CA ALA A 25 7.69 4.19 -16.87
C ALA A 25 7.01 3.87 -15.55
N PRO A 26 5.76 3.36 -15.56
CA PRO A 26 5.21 2.83 -14.33
C PRO A 26 6.31 1.90 -13.84
N LEU A 27 6.90 2.21 -12.68
CA LEU A 27 7.56 1.17 -11.93
C LEU A 27 6.41 0.18 -11.78
N GLU A 28 6.38 -0.87 -12.60
CA GLU A 28 5.32 -1.86 -12.54
C GLU A 28 5.42 -2.38 -11.13
N SER A 29 4.56 -1.88 -10.24
CA SER A 29 4.62 -2.20 -8.84
C SER A 29 4.31 -3.68 -8.81
N VAL A 30 5.35 -4.49 -8.65
CA VAL A 30 5.20 -5.93 -8.43
C VAL A 30 4.29 -6.12 -7.20
N GLY A 31 4.20 -5.11 -6.32
CA GLY A 31 3.03 -4.81 -5.51
C GLY A 31 2.81 -5.84 -4.44
N LEU A 32 1.56 -6.01 -4.07
CA LEU A 32 1.10 -7.04 -3.15
C LEU A 32 1.55 -8.45 -3.57
N ARG A 33 1.68 -8.72 -4.87
CA ARG A 33 2.18 -10.02 -5.37
C ARG A 33 3.65 -10.25 -4.98
N SER A 34 4.49 -9.23 -5.08
CA SER A 34 5.89 -9.30 -4.65
C SER A 34 6.01 -9.63 -3.17
N ILE A 35 5.28 -8.87 -2.35
CA ILE A 35 5.29 -9.01 -0.89
C ILE A 35 4.78 -10.41 -0.49
N ALA A 36 3.69 -10.89 -1.11
CA ALA A 36 3.19 -12.24 -0.89
C ALA A 36 4.20 -13.32 -1.31
N GLY A 37 4.84 -13.16 -2.47
CA GLY A 37 5.88 -14.09 -2.95
C GLY A 37 7.06 -14.16 -1.99
N TRP A 38 7.52 -13.01 -1.51
CA TRP A 38 8.61 -12.93 -0.54
C TRP A 38 8.22 -13.53 0.82
N LEU A 39 7.01 -13.28 1.33
CA LEU A 39 6.51 -13.91 2.56
C LEU A 39 6.41 -15.43 2.47
N LYS A 40 6.13 -16.00 1.29
CA LYS A 40 6.13 -17.46 1.09
C LYS A 40 7.51 -18.08 1.27
N VAL A 41 8.58 -17.33 0.97
CA VAL A 41 9.96 -17.83 1.02
C VAL A 41 10.66 -17.46 2.34
N HIS A 42 10.41 -16.25 2.84
CA HIS A 42 11.16 -15.65 3.96
C HIS A 42 10.31 -15.35 5.19
N GLY A 43 8.99 -15.53 5.09
CA GLY A 43 8.09 -15.43 6.23
C GLY A 43 8.24 -16.62 7.16
N THR A 44 8.07 -16.39 8.46
CA THR A 44 8.06 -17.44 9.47
C THR A 44 6.63 -17.88 9.74
N ASP A 45 6.45 -19.10 10.23
CA ASP A 45 5.15 -19.54 10.74
C ASP A 45 4.75 -18.69 11.95
N GLY A 46 3.50 -18.24 11.93
CA GLY A 46 2.86 -17.52 13.01
C GLY A 46 1.36 -17.74 12.97
N PHE A 47 0.67 -17.19 13.96
CA PHE A 47 -0.77 -17.35 14.10
C PHE A 47 -1.45 -15.99 14.22
N LEU A 48 -2.60 -15.85 13.59
CA LEU A 48 -3.52 -14.72 13.70
C LEU A 48 -4.72 -15.17 14.53
N GLY A 49 -5.12 -14.39 15.55
CA GLY A 49 -6.34 -14.65 16.30
C GLY A 49 -7.56 -14.64 15.37
N ALA A 50 -8.45 -15.62 15.50
CA ALA A 50 -9.65 -15.69 14.67
C ALA A 50 -10.58 -14.49 14.89
N ASP A 51 -10.64 -13.97 16.11
CA ASP A 51 -11.31 -12.72 16.45
C ASP A 51 -10.78 -11.52 15.66
N VAL A 52 -9.46 -11.42 15.52
CA VAL A 52 -8.82 -10.39 14.69
C VAL A 52 -9.20 -10.60 13.24
N ALA A 53 -9.13 -11.83 12.73
CA ALA A 53 -9.47 -12.17 11.37
C ALA A 53 -10.93 -11.87 11.01
N ASP A 54 -11.87 -12.21 11.88
CA ASP A 54 -13.29 -11.85 11.79
C ASP A 54 -13.45 -10.33 11.79
N ALA A 55 -12.80 -9.63 12.73
CA ALA A 55 -12.86 -8.18 12.83
C ALA A 55 -12.37 -7.49 11.55
N ILE A 56 -11.36 -8.04 10.86
CA ILE A 56 -10.86 -7.51 9.59
C ILE A 56 -11.52 -8.12 8.34
N GLY A 57 -12.38 -9.13 8.50
CA GLY A 57 -13.13 -9.77 7.41
C GLY A 57 -12.33 -10.74 6.54
N ILE A 58 -11.36 -11.44 7.13
CA ILE A 58 -10.71 -12.59 6.50
C ILE A 58 -11.62 -13.81 6.68
N PRO A 59 -12.11 -14.44 5.60
CA PRO A 59 -12.85 -15.69 5.70
C PRO A 59 -11.96 -16.79 6.29
N HIS A 60 -12.49 -17.56 7.24
CA HIS A 60 -11.82 -18.76 7.75
C HIS A 60 -12.84 -19.87 8.02
N GLU A 61 -12.35 -21.09 8.16
CA GLU A 61 -13.19 -22.23 8.54
C GLU A 61 -13.76 -21.99 9.95
N SER A 62 -15.08 -22.19 10.10
CA SER A 62 -15.79 -21.91 11.34
C SER A 62 -15.27 -22.80 12.48
N GLY A 63 -14.83 -22.17 13.57
CA GLY A 63 -14.36 -22.85 14.78
C GLY A 63 -12.84 -22.91 14.98
N ALA A 64 -12.04 -22.36 14.07
CA ALA A 64 -10.60 -22.19 14.30
C ALA A 64 -10.36 -21.04 15.29
N GLU A 65 -9.65 -21.29 16.40
CA GLU A 65 -9.24 -20.23 17.36
C GLU A 65 -8.04 -19.41 16.85
N LEU A 66 -7.21 -20.03 16.02
CA LEU A 66 -6.01 -19.45 15.43
C LEU A 66 -5.93 -19.79 13.95
N ILE A 67 -5.58 -18.80 13.13
CA ILE A 67 -5.36 -18.94 11.69
C ILE A 67 -3.86 -18.97 11.43
N ALA A 68 -3.42 -20.00 10.70
CA ALA A 68 -2.03 -20.09 10.28
C ALA A 68 -1.70 -18.96 9.30
N ALA A 69 -0.58 -18.28 9.53
CA ALA A 69 -0.15 -17.18 8.70
C ALA A 69 1.38 -17.18 8.54
N ARG A 70 1.85 -16.72 7.38
CA ARG A 70 3.27 -16.40 7.20
C ARG A 70 3.50 -14.97 7.58
N GLN A 71 4.35 -14.74 8.57
CA GLN A 71 4.56 -13.42 9.15
C GLN A 71 5.98 -12.92 8.87
N ARG A 72 6.10 -11.61 8.66
CA ARG A 72 7.38 -10.90 8.75
C ARG A 72 7.19 -9.58 9.46
N GLY A 73 8.07 -9.27 10.39
CA GLY A 73 8.13 -7.98 11.07
C GLY A 73 9.40 -7.18 10.79
N PHE A 74 9.29 -5.86 10.89
CA PHE A 74 10.38 -4.92 11.07
C PHE A 74 10.07 -4.04 12.28
N ARG A 75 11.04 -3.95 13.20
CA ARG A 75 10.98 -3.04 14.33
C ARG A 75 11.89 -1.85 14.05
N ASP A 76 11.32 -0.66 14.04
CA ASP A 76 12.09 0.57 14.20
C ASP A 76 11.94 1.08 15.65
N ALA A 77 12.58 2.21 15.98
CA ALA A 77 12.59 2.74 17.34
C ALA A 77 11.20 3.17 17.85
N GLU A 78 10.22 3.39 16.96
CA GLU A 78 8.94 4.00 17.29
C GLU A 78 7.73 3.18 16.82
N VAL A 79 7.88 2.38 15.78
CA VAL A 79 6.80 1.68 15.06
C VAL A 79 7.22 0.25 14.73
N LEU A 80 6.35 -0.70 15.08
CA LEU A 80 6.46 -2.09 14.64
C LEU A 80 5.57 -2.29 13.42
N ARG A 81 6.15 -2.81 12.33
CA ARG A 81 5.41 -3.16 11.10
C ARG A 81 5.48 -4.65 10.88
N ILE A 82 4.34 -5.30 10.71
CA ILE A 82 4.24 -6.72 10.38
C ILE A 82 3.39 -6.87 9.11
N ALA A 83 3.84 -7.70 8.17
CA ALA A 83 3.04 -8.18 7.05
C ALA A 83 2.73 -9.66 7.26
N GLN A 84 1.46 -10.04 7.09
CA GLN A 84 0.99 -11.41 7.21
C GLN A 84 0.37 -11.87 5.90
N LEU A 85 0.79 -13.03 5.40
CA LEU A 85 0.13 -13.74 4.31
C LEU A 85 -0.74 -14.84 4.89
N VAL A 86 -2.05 -14.73 4.67
CA VAL A 86 -3.08 -15.63 5.20
C VAL A 86 -3.72 -16.39 4.04
N ASP A 87 -3.74 -17.71 4.18
CA ASP A 87 -4.28 -18.67 3.20
C ASP A 87 -3.79 -18.48 1.75
N GLY A 88 -2.66 -17.79 1.58
CA GLY A 88 -2.08 -17.50 0.27
C GLY A 88 -2.84 -16.48 -0.58
N GLU A 89 -3.92 -15.88 -0.05
CA GLU A 89 -4.81 -14.96 -0.79
C GLU A 89 -4.85 -13.54 -0.21
N TYR A 90 -4.68 -13.43 1.11
CA TYR A 90 -4.81 -12.19 1.85
C TYR A 90 -3.47 -11.69 2.37
N LEU A 91 -3.26 -10.38 2.25
CA LEU A 91 -2.17 -9.69 2.91
C LEU A 91 -2.72 -8.71 3.94
N LEU A 92 -2.30 -8.90 5.19
CA LEU A 92 -2.60 -8.01 6.30
C LEU A 92 -1.33 -7.26 6.71
N PHE A 93 -1.35 -5.94 6.57
CA PHE A 93 -0.34 -5.08 7.18
C PHE A 93 -0.81 -4.64 8.57
N VAL A 94 0.02 -4.85 9.57
CA VAL A 94 -0.19 -4.43 10.96
C VAL A 94 0.89 -3.42 11.32
N VAL A 95 0.48 -2.19 11.60
CA VAL A 95 1.38 -1.07 11.92
C VAL A 95 1.06 -0.61 13.33
N GLN A 96 1.88 -1.01 14.28
CA GLN A 96 1.75 -0.62 15.68
C GLN A 96 2.59 0.63 15.94
N ALA A 97 1.90 1.73 16.21
CA ALA A 97 2.43 3.01 16.64
C ALA A 97 2.13 3.25 18.13
N PRO A 98 2.68 4.29 18.78
CA PRO A 98 2.36 4.59 20.17
C PRO A 98 0.85 4.84 20.36
N GLY A 99 0.18 3.95 21.09
CA GLY A 99 -1.24 4.07 21.45
C GLY A 99 -2.23 3.52 20.42
N GLU A 100 -1.78 3.19 19.20
CA GLU A 100 -2.64 2.80 18.10
C GLU A 100 -2.03 1.65 17.27
N VAL A 101 -2.89 0.80 16.74
CA VAL A 101 -2.52 -0.26 15.80
C VAL A 101 -3.39 -0.16 14.56
N TYR A 102 -2.76 0.07 13.42
CA TYR A 102 -3.44 0.13 12.13
C TYR A 102 -3.39 -1.23 11.46
N PHE A 103 -4.53 -1.64 10.90
CA PHE A 103 -4.70 -2.87 10.15
C PHE A 103 -5.16 -2.54 8.74
N TYR A 104 -4.40 -2.98 7.74
CA TYR A 104 -4.76 -2.83 6.33
C TYR A 104 -4.86 -4.22 5.70
N LEU A 105 -6.09 -4.68 5.49
CA LEU A 105 -6.37 -5.95 4.82
C LEU A 105 -6.50 -5.71 3.32
N SER A 106 -5.76 -6.48 2.54
CA SER A 106 -5.80 -6.46 1.09
C SER A 106 -5.89 -7.87 0.52
N THR A 107 -6.40 -7.97 -0.70
CA THR A 107 -6.20 -9.18 -1.51
C THR A 107 -5.01 -8.98 -2.42
N ILE A 108 -4.29 -10.06 -2.71
CA ILE A 108 -3.10 -10.01 -3.56
C ILE A 108 -3.39 -9.42 -4.95
N ARG A 109 -4.62 -9.56 -5.46
CA ARG A 109 -5.04 -9.09 -6.79
C ARG A 109 -5.91 -7.83 -6.80
N GLY A 110 -6.65 -7.57 -5.71
CA GLY A 110 -7.72 -6.58 -5.67
C GLY A 110 -7.41 -5.35 -4.83
N GLY A 111 -6.21 -5.22 -4.27
CA GLY A 111 -5.84 -4.06 -3.47
C GLY A 111 -6.47 -4.05 -2.08
N LEU A 112 -6.59 -2.86 -1.49
CA LEU A 112 -7.15 -2.65 -0.16
C LEU A 112 -8.62 -3.07 -0.13
N ARG A 113 -8.99 -3.84 0.91
CA ARG A 113 -10.37 -4.27 1.16
C ARG A 113 -10.96 -3.64 2.41
N LYS A 114 -10.15 -3.52 3.46
CA LYS A 114 -10.58 -2.98 4.74
C LYS A 114 -9.40 -2.35 5.45
N ALA A 115 -9.65 -1.23 6.10
CA ALA A 115 -8.68 -0.61 6.98
C ALA A 115 -9.37 -0.19 8.28
N VAL A 116 -8.75 -0.52 9.39
CA VAL A 116 -9.22 -0.12 10.73
C VAL A 116 -8.03 0.34 11.55
N VAL A 117 -8.29 1.23 12.49
CA VAL A 117 -7.37 1.58 13.57
C VAL A 117 -7.95 1.09 14.88
N ALA A 118 -7.13 0.41 15.67
CA ALA A 118 -7.46 -0.04 17.01
C ALA A 118 -6.65 0.78 18.02
N SER A 119 -7.34 1.34 18.99
CA SER A 119 -6.76 1.91 20.21
C SER A 119 -7.06 0.97 21.39
N ARG A 120 -6.71 1.38 22.62
CA ARG A 120 -7.05 0.62 23.84
C ARG A 120 -8.55 0.39 24.01
N GLU A 121 -9.38 1.30 23.53
CA GLU A 121 -10.81 1.35 23.88
C GLU A 121 -11.72 1.15 22.67
N THR A 122 -11.19 1.35 21.45
CA THR A 122 -12.02 1.43 20.25
C THR A 122 -11.34 0.78 19.05
N VAL A 123 -12.17 0.25 18.15
CA VAL A 123 -11.77 -0.14 16.80
C VAL A 123 -12.64 0.62 15.82
N THR A 124 -12.04 1.47 15.00
CA THR A 124 -12.77 2.34 14.07
C THR A 124 -12.31 2.10 12.63
N PRO A 125 -13.24 1.96 11.67
CA PRO A 125 -12.90 2.02 10.26
C PRO A 125 -12.19 3.34 9.93
N LEU A 126 -11.17 3.27 9.06
CA LEU A 126 -10.57 4.47 8.50
C LEU A 126 -11.42 5.02 7.36
N GLU A 127 -11.39 6.34 7.20
CA GLU A 127 -11.97 6.99 6.02
C GLU A 127 -11.27 6.51 4.75
N ALA A 128 -12.03 6.28 3.67
CA ALA A 128 -11.53 5.59 2.48
C ALA A 128 -10.27 6.25 1.88
N ALA A 129 -10.23 7.58 1.80
CA ALA A 129 -9.09 8.31 1.24
C ALA A 129 -7.84 8.20 2.12
N GLU A 130 -8.01 8.27 3.45
CA GLU A 130 -6.92 8.08 4.40
C GLU A 130 -6.40 6.64 4.36
N ALA A 131 -7.32 5.68 4.33
CA ALA A 131 -7.02 4.26 4.26
C ALA A 131 -6.16 3.92 3.04
N GLU A 132 -6.56 4.38 1.85
CA GLU A 132 -5.81 4.16 0.60
C GLU A 132 -4.44 4.82 0.62
N SER A 133 -4.36 6.07 1.10
CA SER A 133 -3.10 6.80 1.21
C SER A 133 -2.11 6.09 2.14
N ASN A 134 -2.56 5.71 3.34
CA ASN A 134 -1.73 5.01 4.31
C ASN A 134 -1.36 3.60 3.85
N PHE A 135 -2.31 2.87 3.26
CA PHE A 135 -2.04 1.56 2.66
C PHE A 135 -0.97 1.64 1.57
N GLY A 136 -1.06 2.61 0.66
CA GLY A 136 -0.04 2.81 -0.38
C GLY A 136 1.35 3.05 0.19
N ARG A 137 1.46 3.82 1.28
CA ARG A 137 2.73 4.03 1.99
C ARG A 137 3.29 2.72 2.56
N GLU A 138 2.44 1.87 3.13
CA GLU A 138 2.86 0.58 3.66
C GLU A 138 3.27 -0.40 2.56
N VAL A 139 2.54 -0.45 1.44
CA VAL A 139 2.95 -1.23 0.26
C VAL A 139 4.34 -0.79 -0.21
N LEU A 140 4.55 0.52 -0.41
CA LEU A 140 5.84 1.07 -0.83
C LEU A 140 6.96 0.79 0.18
N TYR A 141 6.66 0.83 1.48
CA TYR A 141 7.62 0.47 2.53
C TYR A 141 8.06 -0.99 2.37
N TRP A 142 7.11 -1.91 2.26
CA TRP A 142 7.39 -3.33 2.16
C TRP A 142 8.04 -3.70 0.82
N GLU A 143 7.64 -3.08 -0.30
CA GLU A 143 8.31 -3.25 -1.60
C GLU A 143 9.81 -2.92 -1.52
N ARG A 144 10.16 -1.78 -0.92
CA ARG A 144 11.57 -1.42 -0.71
C ARG A 144 12.29 -2.40 0.19
N LYS A 145 11.60 -3.04 1.13
CA LYS A 145 12.19 -4.03 2.04
C LYS A 145 12.37 -5.39 1.40
N VAL A 146 11.45 -5.84 0.53
CA VAL A 146 11.58 -7.14 -0.15
C VAL A 146 12.58 -7.10 -1.32
N ALA A 147 12.89 -5.90 -1.83
CA ALA A 147 13.88 -5.70 -2.89
C ALA A 147 15.34 -5.66 -2.38
N GLN A 148 15.56 -5.67 -1.06
CA GLN A 148 16.88 -5.71 -0.41
C GLN A 148 17.26 -7.14 -0.07
#